data_AF-A0A9P6X2Q9-F1
#
_entry.id   AF-A0A9P6X2Q9-F1
#
_cell.length_a   1.000
_cell.length_b   1.000
_cell.length_c   1.000
_cell.angle_alpha   90.00
_cell.angle_beta   90.00
_cell.angle_gamma   90.00
#
_symmetry.space_group_name_H-M   'P 1'
#
loop_
_entity.id
_entity.type
_entity.pdbx_description
1 polymer ?
#
loop_
_entity_poly.entity_id
_entity_poly.type
_entity_poly.pdbx_seq_one_letter_code
_entity_poly.pdbx_strand_id
1 'polypeptide(L)'
;MLFSLAFSFSLFLSSTLASPVAVQGFDFKDINTMISFGDSYTMRNINLTDLTYMCRDCTSAGGPNYVVYLEDYTKWVSWDLAFGGAPVNNALVHKYPPVPDLNDQVRELYLGVFAAPSNTIESIVKSAYKTGTRTAHSTLNTFWIGINDIGLTYGWSNTTAIDKEIMAQYESLVVCQI
;
A
#
# COMPACT_ATOMS: atom_id res chain seq x y z
N MET A 1 54.06 25.95 40.43
CA MET A 1 52.65 26.33 40.62
C MET A 1 52.01 26.38 39.25
N LEU A 2 51.16 25.42 38.91
CA LEU A 2 50.51 25.30 37.61
C LEU A 2 49.29 26.23 37.54
N PHE A 3 49.21 27.04 36.47
CA PHE A 3 48.00 27.78 36.11
C PHE A 3 47.01 26.85 35.39
N SER A 4 45.79 26.71 35.92
CA SER A 4 44.69 25.99 35.25
C SER A 4 43.97 26.91 34.27
N LEU A 5 43.86 26.48 33.01
CA LEU A 5 42.97 27.06 32.00
C LEU A 5 41.61 26.37 32.12
N ALA A 6 40.55 27.11 32.44
CA ALA A 6 39.18 26.61 32.40
C ALA A 6 38.60 26.83 30.99
N PHE A 7 38.34 25.75 30.27
CA PHE A 7 37.60 25.76 29.00
C PHE A 7 36.09 25.70 29.31
N SER A 8 35.33 26.73 28.92
CA SER A 8 33.87 26.73 29.02
C SER A 8 33.28 26.13 27.74
N PHE A 9 32.64 24.97 27.85
CA PHE A 9 31.86 24.35 26.78
C PHE A 9 30.42 24.89 26.84
N SER A 10 30.00 25.68 25.86
CA SER A 10 28.59 26.11 25.74
C SER A 10 27.84 25.07 24.90
N LEU A 11 26.95 24.30 25.54
CA LEU A 11 25.97 23.47 24.84
C LEU A 11 24.84 24.37 24.30
N PHE A 12 24.78 24.55 22.98
CA PHE A 12 23.59 25.08 22.33
C PHE A 12 22.57 23.95 22.16
N LEU A 13 21.56 23.87 23.03
CA LEU A 13 20.34 23.11 22.75
C LEU A 13 19.50 23.90 21.73
N SER A 14 19.68 23.61 20.43
CA SER A 14 18.69 24.00 19.43
C SER A 14 17.50 23.06 19.52
N SER A 15 16.49 23.43 20.29
CA SER A 15 15.18 22.79 20.23
C SER A 15 14.47 23.26 18.96
N THR A 16 14.62 22.52 17.85
CA THR A 16 13.75 22.70 16.68
C THR A 16 12.36 22.21 17.06
N LEU A 17 11.47 23.14 17.45
CA LEU A 17 10.04 22.86 17.52
C LEU A 17 9.60 22.51 16.10
N ALA A 18 9.31 21.22 15.87
CA ALA A 18 8.68 20.77 14.64
C ALA A 18 7.37 21.54 14.51
N SER A 19 7.27 22.39 13.49
CA SER A 19 6.01 23.03 13.16
C SER A 19 5.02 21.94 12.78
N PRO A 20 3.76 22.00 13.25
CA PRO A 20 2.75 21.03 12.82
C PRO A 20 2.65 21.12 11.30
N VAL A 21 2.96 20.03 10.62
CA VAL A 21 2.67 19.89 9.19
C VAL A 21 1.16 20.09 9.08
N ALA A 22 0.74 21.16 8.41
CA ALA A 22 -0.66 21.34 8.08
C ALA A 22 -1.06 20.12 7.24
N VAL A 23 -1.91 19.26 7.78
CA VAL A 23 -2.49 18.15 7.03
C VAL A 23 -3.36 18.80 5.96
N GLN A 24 -2.82 18.95 4.76
CA GLN A 24 -3.63 19.33 3.61
C GLN A 24 -4.63 18.20 3.42
N GLY A 25 -5.92 18.53 3.58
CA GLY A 25 -7.00 17.55 3.42
C GLY A 25 -6.97 16.94 2.01
N PHE A 26 -7.58 15.77 1.88
CA PHE A 26 -7.77 15.14 0.58
C PHE A 26 -8.56 16.07 -0.36
N ASP A 27 -7.98 16.40 -1.53
CA ASP A 27 -8.70 16.97 -2.66
C ASP A 27 -8.51 16.04 -3.86
N PHE A 28 -9.62 15.58 -4.42
CA PHE A 28 -9.64 14.70 -5.60
C PHE A 28 -8.87 15.30 -6.79
N LYS A 29 -8.82 16.62 -6.91
CA LYS A 29 -8.10 17.32 -8.00
C LYS A 29 -6.59 17.23 -7.89
N ASP A 30 -6.07 17.00 -6.69
CA ASP A 30 -4.64 16.88 -6.44
C ASP A 30 -4.11 15.47 -6.75
N ILE A 31 -5.00 14.51 -6.91
CA ILE A 31 -4.65 13.12 -7.17
C ILE A 31 -4.33 12.92 -8.65
N ASN A 32 -3.25 12.20 -8.90
CA ASN A 32 -2.84 11.76 -10.24
C ASN A 32 -2.49 10.27 -10.29
N THR A 33 -2.47 9.60 -9.14
CA THR A 33 -2.09 8.21 -8.98
C THR A 33 -3.08 7.48 -8.10
N MET A 34 -3.47 6.28 -8.51
CA MET A 34 -4.12 5.32 -7.64
C MET A 34 -3.21 4.10 -7.46
N ILE A 35 -3.02 3.66 -6.22
CA ILE A 35 -2.37 2.38 -5.90
C ILE A 35 -3.39 1.52 -5.18
N SER A 36 -3.68 0.36 -5.73
CA SER A 36 -4.77 -0.51 -5.27
C SER A 36 -4.23 -1.79 -4.68
N PHE A 37 -4.78 -2.16 -3.53
CA PHE A 37 -4.49 -3.37 -2.78
C PHE A 37 -5.79 -4.13 -2.55
N GLY A 38 -5.72 -5.44 -2.50
CA GLY A 38 -6.92 -6.22 -2.25
C GLY A 38 -6.92 -7.62 -2.79
N ASP A 39 -8.13 -8.09 -3.07
CA ASP A 39 -8.41 -9.42 -3.58
C ASP A 39 -8.93 -9.43 -5.04
N SER A 40 -9.66 -10.48 -5.39
CA SER A 40 -10.29 -10.70 -6.70
C SER A 40 -11.23 -9.58 -7.14
N TYR A 41 -11.78 -8.78 -6.22
CA TYR A 41 -12.66 -7.64 -6.53
C TYR A 41 -11.90 -6.38 -6.99
N THR A 42 -10.58 -6.41 -6.90
CA THR A 42 -9.69 -5.33 -7.36
C THR A 42 -8.81 -5.82 -8.51
N MET A 43 -8.26 -7.04 -8.38
CA MET A 43 -7.22 -7.62 -9.23
C MET A 43 -7.40 -7.46 -10.76
N ARG A 44 -6.30 -7.09 -11.41
CA ARG A 44 -6.09 -7.06 -12.87
C ARG A 44 -5.00 -8.00 -13.39
N ASN A 45 -4.42 -8.85 -12.52
CA ASN A 45 -3.32 -9.77 -12.82
C ASN A 45 -2.06 -9.06 -13.33
N ILE A 46 -1.38 -8.32 -12.45
CA ILE A 46 -0.13 -7.63 -12.77
C ILE A 46 1.04 -8.62 -12.91
N ASN A 47 1.87 -8.42 -13.93
CA ASN A 47 3.19 -9.03 -14.03
C ASN A 47 4.20 -8.14 -13.30
N LEU A 48 4.71 -8.60 -12.16
CA LEU A 48 5.63 -7.80 -11.33
C LEU A 48 7.01 -7.55 -11.96
N THR A 49 7.33 -8.22 -13.07
CA THR A 49 8.63 -8.03 -13.77
C THR A 49 8.62 -6.78 -14.66
N ASP A 50 7.50 -6.51 -15.33
CA ASP A 50 7.37 -5.43 -16.31
C ASP A 50 6.18 -4.48 -16.01
N LEU A 51 5.45 -4.74 -14.92
CA LEU A 51 4.26 -4.02 -14.45
C LEU A 51 3.14 -3.92 -15.48
N THR A 52 3.06 -4.86 -16.41
CA THR A 52 1.94 -4.97 -17.35
C THR A 52 0.78 -5.77 -16.74
N TYR A 53 -0.44 -5.53 -17.22
CA TYR A 53 -1.62 -6.29 -16.83
C TYR A 53 -2.02 -7.27 -17.92
N MET A 54 -2.46 -8.47 -17.53
CA MET A 54 -2.82 -9.54 -18.47
C MET A 54 -3.88 -9.11 -19.49
N CYS A 55 -5.05 -8.66 -19.02
CA CYS A 55 -6.05 -8.02 -19.87
C CYS A 55 -7.06 -7.22 -19.03
N ARG A 56 -7.80 -6.32 -19.68
CA ARG A 56 -8.79 -5.45 -19.03
C ARG A 56 -9.91 -6.20 -18.31
N ASP A 57 -10.41 -7.26 -18.95
CA ASP A 57 -11.60 -8.00 -18.51
C ASP A 57 -11.24 -9.37 -17.89
N CYS A 58 -9.95 -9.63 -17.68
CA CYS A 58 -9.42 -10.85 -17.07
C CYS A 58 -9.58 -10.78 -15.54
N THR A 59 -10.82 -10.61 -15.08
CA THR A 59 -11.16 -10.42 -13.67
C THR A 59 -12.16 -11.47 -13.20
N SER A 60 -12.50 -11.43 -11.90
CA SER A 60 -13.53 -12.29 -11.31
C SER A 60 -14.98 -11.86 -11.62
N ALA A 61 -15.19 -10.70 -12.25
CA ALA A 61 -16.50 -10.06 -12.38
C ALA A 61 -17.16 -10.18 -13.77
N GLY A 62 -16.54 -10.90 -14.73
CA GLY A 62 -17.04 -10.98 -16.11
C GLY A 62 -16.92 -9.67 -16.92
N GLY A 63 -16.15 -8.71 -16.39
CA GLY A 63 -15.85 -7.40 -16.96
C GLY A 63 -14.74 -6.72 -16.14
N PRO A 64 -14.44 -5.42 -16.33
CA PRO A 64 -13.43 -4.74 -15.53
C PRO A 64 -13.82 -4.63 -14.05
N ASN A 65 -12.84 -4.68 -13.15
CA ASN A 65 -13.04 -4.30 -11.74
C ASN A 65 -13.17 -2.77 -11.59
N TYR A 66 -13.66 -2.31 -10.44
CA TYR A 66 -13.94 -0.88 -10.18
C TYR A 66 -12.73 0.04 -10.45
N VAL A 67 -11.52 -0.44 -10.18
CA VAL A 67 -10.27 0.30 -10.39
C VAL A 67 -10.06 0.72 -11.85
N VAL A 68 -10.49 -0.12 -12.81
CA VAL A 68 -10.37 0.19 -14.24
C VAL A 68 -11.37 1.27 -14.63
N TYR A 69 -12.59 1.23 -14.10
CA TYR A 69 -13.57 2.29 -14.33
C TYR A 69 -13.11 3.62 -13.75
N LEU A 70 -12.47 3.60 -12.58
CA LEU A 70 -11.91 4.80 -11.97
C LEU A 70 -10.73 5.34 -12.80
N GLU A 71 -9.81 4.50 -13.26
CA GLU A 71 -8.74 4.86 -14.19
C GLU A 71 -9.30 5.48 -15.48
N ASP A 72 -10.33 4.89 -16.08
CA ASP A 72 -10.94 5.41 -17.29
C ASP A 72 -11.58 6.78 -17.09
N TYR A 73 -12.20 7.01 -15.92
CA TYR A 73 -12.86 8.26 -15.61
C TYR A 73 -11.86 9.37 -15.28
N THR A 74 -10.86 9.07 -14.45
CA THR A 74 -9.92 10.08 -13.92
C THR A 74 -8.71 10.29 -14.81
N LYS A 75 -8.34 9.29 -15.62
CA LYS A 75 -7.08 9.21 -16.37
C LYS A 75 -5.84 9.23 -15.46
N TRP A 76 -5.99 8.89 -14.18
CA TRP A 76 -4.86 8.71 -13.27
C TRP A 76 -4.02 7.51 -13.66
N VAL A 77 -2.73 7.54 -13.31
CA VAL A 77 -1.90 6.34 -13.37
C VAL A 77 -2.40 5.35 -12.31
N SER A 78 -2.79 4.15 -12.73
CA SER A 78 -3.31 3.11 -11.84
C SER A 78 -2.32 1.95 -11.70
N TRP A 79 -1.85 1.74 -10.48
CA TRP A 79 -1.07 0.58 -10.07
C TRP A 79 -1.93 -0.35 -9.23
N ASP A 80 -2.14 -1.58 -9.68
CA ASP A 80 -2.95 -2.58 -9.00
C ASP A 80 -2.05 -3.72 -8.53
N LEU A 81 -1.89 -3.82 -7.21
CA LEU A 81 -1.12 -4.83 -6.52
C LEU A 81 -2.02 -5.91 -5.89
N ALA A 82 -3.32 -5.92 -6.18
CA ALA A 82 -4.26 -6.89 -5.64
C ALA A 82 -4.08 -8.29 -6.25
N PHE A 83 -4.32 -9.33 -5.44
CA PHE A 83 -4.22 -10.73 -5.85
C PHE A 83 -5.49 -11.51 -5.57
N GLY A 84 -5.94 -12.30 -6.54
CA GLY A 84 -7.15 -13.10 -6.46
C GLY A 84 -7.10 -14.08 -5.30
N GLY A 85 -8.12 -14.04 -4.44
CA GLY A 85 -8.20 -14.89 -3.28
C GLY A 85 -7.31 -14.48 -2.10
N ALA A 86 -6.69 -13.29 -2.14
CA ALA A 86 -5.88 -12.77 -1.04
C ALA A 86 -6.73 -12.59 0.25
N PRO A 87 -6.30 -13.15 1.38
CA PRO A 87 -6.77 -12.75 2.70
C PRO A 87 -5.94 -11.56 3.21
N VAL A 88 -6.23 -11.08 4.43
CA VAL A 88 -5.37 -10.12 5.11
C VAL A 88 -3.99 -10.72 5.43
N ASN A 89 -3.97 -11.98 5.87
CA ASN A 89 -2.75 -12.73 6.16
C ASN A 89 -3.00 -14.24 5.99
N ASN A 90 -2.22 -14.89 5.13
CA ASN A 90 -2.33 -16.31 4.81
C ASN A 90 -2.21 -17.23 6.03
N ALA A 91 -1.29 -16.90 6.94
CA ALA A 91 -1.01 -17.72 8.11
C ALA A 91 -2.16 -17.69 9.12
N LEU A 92 -2.81 -16.53 9.30
CA LEU A 92 -3.95 -16.40 10.23
C LEU A 92 -5.14 -17.28 9.81
N VAL A 93 -5.43 -17.34 8.51
CA VAL A 93 -6.61 -18.05 7.98
C VAL A 93 -6.27 -19.40 7.33
N HIS A 94 -5.05 -19.90 7.53
CA HIS A 94 -4.55 -21.16 6.96
C HIS A 94 -4.79 -21.31 5.45
N LYS A 95 -4.58 -20.25 4.67
CA LYS A 95 -4.82 -20.30 3.22
C LYS A 95 -3.87 -21.27 2.53
N TYR A 96 -4.42 -22.20 1.74
CA TYR A 96 -3.65 -23.12 0.91
C TYR A 96 -4.34 -23.35 -0.46
N PRO A 97 -3.60 -23.26 -1.59
CA PRO A 97 -2.23 -22.74 -1.69
C PRO A 97 -2.17 -21.25 -1.35
N PRO A 98 -1.05 -20.76 -0.80
CA PRO A 98 -0.88 -19.34 -0.52
C PRO A 98 -0.81 -18.54 -1.82
N VAL A 99 -1.34 -17.32 -1.78
CA VAL A 99 -1.15 -16.26 -2.78
C VAL A 99 -0.66 -15.02 -2.04
N PRO A 100 -0.07 -14.01 -2.71
CA PRO A 100 0.28 -12.76 -2.03
C PRO A 100 -0.91 -12.18 -1.27
N ASP A 101 -0.84 -12.21 0.07
CA ASP A 101 -1.88 -11.66 0.94
C ASP A 101 -1.70 -10.15 1.09
N LEU A 102 -2.60 -9.47 1.80
CA LEU A 102 -2.47 -8.02 1.97
C LEU A 102 -1.16 -7.62 2.66
N ASN A 103 -0.68 -8.43 3.60
CA ASN A 103 0.60 -8.20 4.26
C ASN A 103 1.75 -8.20 3.24
N ASP A 104 1.81 -9.17 2.33
CA ASP A 104 2.80 -9.23 1.26
C ASP A 104 2.63 -8.05 0.29
N GLN A 105 1.39 -7.71 -0.08
CA GLN A 105 1.13 -6.60 -1.00
C GLN A 105 1.65 -5.26 -0.46
N VAL A 106 1.45 -4.99 0.84
CA VAL A 106 1.89 -3.74 1.48
C VAL A 106 3.36 -3.76 1.85
N ARG A 107 3.86 -4.85 2.43
CA ARG A 107 5.21 -4.90 3.00
C ARG A 107 6.27 -5.34 2.01
N GLU A 108 5.90 -6.05 0.96
CA GLU A 108 6.87 -6.52 -0.04
C GLU A 108 6.63 -5.86 -1.39
N LEU A 109 5.42 -5.99 -1.95
CA LEU A 109 5.15 -5.53 -3.32
C LEU A 109 5.21 -4.00 -3.43
N TYR A 110 4.51 -3.28 -2.55
CA TYR A 110 4.56 -1.82 -2.55
C TYR A 110 5.98 -1.31 -2.34
N LEU A 111 6.74 -1.89 -1.40
CA LEU A 111 8.13 -1.49 -1.18
C LEU A 111 8.99 -1.76 -2.42
N GLY A 112 8.89 -2.95 -3.00
CA GLY A 112 9.64 -3.34 -4.19
C GLY A 112 9.30 -2.58 -5.47
N VAL A 113 8.12 -1.96 -5.54
CA VAL A 113 7.71 -1.12 -6.68
C VAL A 113 7.99 0.37 -6.45
N PHE A 114 7.84 0.85 -5.21
CA PHE A 114 7.73 2.29 -4.96
C PHE A 114 8.70 2.87 -3.92
N ALA A 115 9.25 2.08 -3.01
CA ALA A 115 10.12 2.56 -1.94
C ALA A 115 11.59 2.16 -2.13
N ALA A 116 11.83 0.94 -2.60
CA ALA A 116 13.13 0.38 -2.90
C ALA A 116 13.10 -0.40 -4.24
N PRO A 117 12.71 0.24 -5.37
CA PRO A 117 12.63 -0.45 -6.64
C PRO A 117 13.98 -0.78 -7.24
N SER A 118 14.02 -1.81 -8.08
CA SER A 118 15.13 -2.00 -9.01
C SER A 118 15.14 -0.87 -10.05
N ASN A 119 16.31 -0.62 -10.68
CA ASN A 119 16.42 0.41 -11.72
C ASN A 119 15.43 0.21 -12.87
N THR A 120 15.14 -1.04 -13.24
CA THR A 120 14.17 -1.38 -14.28
C THR A 120 12.76 -0.95 -13.88
N ILE A 121 12.33 -1.31 -12.67
CA ILE A 121 11.01 -0.96 -12.15
C ILE A 121 10.88 0.55 -11.96
N GLU A 122 11.91 1.20 -11.42
CA GLU A 122 11.93 2.65 -11.24
C GLU A 122 11.76 3.38 -12.59
N SER A 123 12.42 2.92 -13.65
CA SER A 123 12.28 3.46 -15.00
C SER A 123 10.86 3.31 -15.55
N ILE A 124 10.26 2.13 -15.38
CA ILE A 124 8.86 1.87 -15.80
C ILE A 124 7.91 2.82 -15.08
N VAL A 125 8.00 2.89 -13.74
CA VAL A 125 7.12 3.74 -12.93
C VAL A 125 7.26 5.20 -13.34
N LYS A 126 8.49 5.72 -13.50
CA LYS A 126 8.72 7.10 -13.95
C LYS A 126 8.12 7.37 -15.34
N SER A 127 8.23 6.41 -16.26
CA SER A 127 7.73 6.57 -17.63
C SER A 127 6.21 6.65 -17.74
N ALA A 128 5.47 6.14 -16.74
CA ALA A 128 4.01 6.20 -16.71
C ALA A 128 3.47 7.63 -16.55
N TYR A 129 4.25 8.55 -15.98
CA TYR A 129 3.84 9.91 -15.69
C TYR A 129 4.27 10.88 -16.78
N LYS A 130 3.31 11.32 -17.61
CA LYS A 130 3.55 12.32 -18.67
C LYS A 130 3.49 13.76 -18.14
N THR A 131 2.69 14.00 -17.12
CA THR A 131 2.45 15.33 -16.53
C THR A 131 2.32 15.20 -15.02
N GLY A 132 3.12 15.97 -14.27
CA GLY A 132 3.18 15.89 -12.82
C GLY A 132 3.95 14.67 -12.33
N THR A 133 4.43 14.72 -11.09
CA THR A 133 5.12 13.61 -10.43
C THR A 133 4.20 12.96 -9.40
N ARG A 134 4.40 11.66 -9.17
CA ARG A 134 3.79 10.97 -8.02
C ARG A 134 4.43 11.48 -6.73
N THR A 135 3.60 11.91 -5.79
CA THR A 135 3.98 12.22 -4.41
C THR A 135 3.03 11.50 -3.46
N ALA A 136 3.32 11.48 -2.15
CA ALA A 136 2.38 10.97 -1.16
C ALA A 136 1.04 11.72 -1.20
N HIS A 137 1.05 13.03 -1.44
CA HIS A 137 -0.16 13.88 -1.52
C HIS A 137 -0.98 13.62 -2.78
N SER A 138 -0.34 13.30 -3.90
CA SER A 138 -1.01 13.06 -5.19
C SER A 138 -1.44 11.59 -5.40
N THR A 139 -1.36 10.76 -4.35
CA THR A 139 -1.60 9.33 -4.42
C THR A 139 -2.80 8.92 -3.56
N LEU A 140 -3.78 8.30 -4.19
CA LEU A 140 -4.86 7.59 -3.50
C LEU A 140 -4.48 6.12 -3.33
N ASN A 141 -4.33 5.65 -2.09
CA ASN A 141 -4.20 4.23 -1.79
C ASN A 141 -5.59 3.64 -1.52
N THR A 142 -5.94 2.55 -2.19
CA THR A 142 -7.24 1.88 -2.03
C THR A 142 -7.04 0.46 -1.51
N PHE A 143 -7.92 0.02 -0.62
CA PHE A 143 -7.88 -1.30 0.00
C PHE A 143 -9.26 -1.94 -0.10
N TRP A 144 -9.36 -3.08 -0.79
CA TRP A 144 -10.58 -3.90 -0.82
C TRP A 144 -10.23 -5.36 -0.56
N ILE A 145 -10.46 -5.80 0.68
CA ILE A 145 -10.00 -7.07 1.21
C ILE A 145 -11.01 -7.61 2.24
N GLY A 146 -10.91 -8.88 2.61
CA GLY A 146 -11.60 -9.44 3.78
C GLY A 146 -12.60 -10.56 3.45
N ILE A 147 -13.11 -10.64 2.22
CA ILE A 147 -14.10 -11.67 1.88
C ILE A 147 -13.49 -13.09 1.93
N ASN A 148 -12.21 -13.20 1.59
CA ASN A 148 -11.49 -14.47 1.65
C ASN A 148 -11.20 -14.89 3.09
N ASP A 149 -10.95 -13.96 4.01
CA ASP A 149 -10.80 -14.24 5.43
C ASP A 149 -12.08 -14.86 6.00
N ILE A 150 -13.23 -14.26 5.69
CA ILE A 150 -14.56 -14.79 6.07
C ILE A 150 -14.77 -16.18 5.46
N GLY A 151 -14.49 -16.34 4.17
CA GLY A 151 -14.68 -17.61 3.46
C GLY A 151 -13.82 -18.75 4.00
N LEU A 152 -12.56 -18.47 4.35
CA LEU A 152 -11.59 -19.46 4.84
C LEU A 152 -11.83 -19.85 6.30
N THR A 153 -12.33 -18.92 7.11
CA THR A 153 -12.62 -19.15 8.53
C THR A 153 -14.08 -19.58 8.78
N TYR A 154 -14.89 -19.67 7.73
CA TYR A 154 -16.28 -20.10 7.84
C TYR A 154 -16.37 -21.49 8.49
N GLY A 155 -17.15 -21.58 9.58
CA GLY A 155 -17.36 -22.81 10.34
C GLY A 155 -16.28 -23.13 11.38
N TRP A 156 -15.27 -22.27 11.56
CA TRP A 156 -14.32 -22.40 12.67
C TRP A 156 -15.03 -22.14 14.01
N SER A 157 -14.58 -22.77 15.09
CA SER A 157 -15.21 -22.67 16.41
C SER A 157 -14.83 -21.38 17.17
N ASN A 158 -13.86 -20.61 16.68
CA ASN A 158 -13.26 -19.46 17.34
C ASN A 158 -13.30 -18.17 16.48
N THR A 159 -14.29 -18.02 15.59
CA THR A 159 -14.40 -16.89 14.63
C THR A 159 -14.23 -15.52 15.30
N THR A 160 -14.85 -15.27 16.45
CA THR A 160 -14.70 -13.98 17.15
C THR A 160 -13.25 -13.65 17.56
N ALA A 161 -12.44 -14.65 17.91
CA ALA A 161 -11.05 -14.42 18.27
C ALA A 161 -10.21 -14.18 17.02
N ILE A 162 -10.41 -14.98 15.97
CA ILE A 162 -9.66 -14.82 14.72
C ILE A 162 -10.03 -13.51 13.99
N ASP A 163 -11.30 -13.09 14.02
CA ASP A 163 -11.74 -11.81 13.43
C ASP A 163 -11.01 -10.62 14.07
N LYS A 164 -10.75 -10.69 15.39
CA LYS A 164 -9.97 -9.66 16.09
C LYS A 164 -8.51 -9.65 15.62
N GLU A 165 -7.91 -10.82 15.43
CA GLU A 165 -6.53 -10.94 14.93
C GLU A 165 -6.42 -10.44 13.49
N ILE A 166 -7.40 -10.78 12.63
CA ILE A 166 -7.49 -10.29 11.25
C ILE A 166 -7.59 -8.76 11.23
N MET A 167 -8.48 -8.17 12.04
CA MET A 167 -8.63 -6.71 12.08
C MET A 167 -7.40 -6.02 12.66
N ALA A 168 -6.77 -6.58 13.70
CA ALA A 168 -5.52 -6.05 14.24
C ALA A 168 -4.39 -6.08 13.18
N GLN A 169 -4.31 -7.15 12.40
CA GLN A 169 -3.37 -7.24 11.30
C GLN A 169 -3.69 -6.20 10.21
N TYR A 170 -4.95 -6.05 9.81
CA TYR A 170 -5.37 -5.04 8.84
C TYR A 170 -5.01 -3.62 9.30
N GLU A 171 -5.33 -3.25 10.54
CA GLU A 171 -5.00 -1.95 11.11
C GLU A 171 -3.48 -1.69 11.11
N SER A 172 -2.67 -2.72 11.40
CA SER A 172 -1.21 -2.61 11.37
C SER A 172 -0.62 -2.32 9.98
N LEU A 173 -1.40 -2.54 8.92
CA LEU A 173 -0.99 -2.35 7.52
C LEU A 173 -1.48 -1.02 6.95
N VAL A 174 -2.66 -0.54 7.37
CA VAL A 174 -3.29 0.64 6.76
C VAL A 174 -3.23 1.89 7.63
N VAL A 175 -3.05 1.74 8.95
CA VAL A 175 -2.96 2.87 9.87
C VAL A 175 -1.49 3.21 10.10
N CYS A 176 -1.14 4.48 9.89
CA CYS A 176 0.17 4.99 10.30
C CYS A 176 0.23 4.94 11.84
N GLN A 177 1.07 4.08 12.40
CA GLN A 177 1.36 4.08 13.82
C GLN A 177 2.24 5.31 14.11
N ILE A 178 1.62 6.36 14.66
CA ILE A 178 2.28 7.61 15.09
C ILE A 178 2.87 7.40 16.48
#